data_AF-A0A1G4URA5-F1
#
_entry.id   AF-A0A1G4URA5-F1
#
_cell.length_a   1.000
_cell.length_b   1.000
_cell.length_c   1.000
_cell.angle_alpha   90.00
_cell.angle_beta   90.00
_cell.angle_gamma   90.00
#
_symmetry.space_group_name_H-M   'P 1'
#
loop_
_entity.id
_entity.type
_entity.pdbx_description
1 polymer ?
#
loop_
_entity_poly.entity_id
_entity_poly.type
_entity_poly.pdbx_seq_one_letter_code
_entity_poly.pdbx_strand_id
1 'polypeptide(L)'
;MWINLTDQERGLISVCLNALTVPEAKALIARLNEPADPTDGTFVERAREDYEFGSDGDVDIDDTPVVSRSENGAYVMMWGWVSNEDAGLDDESEDFSVEALQDGRWKSIFPKRLSHLNSEHATHAEAWAHIQEHEDNE
;
A
#
# COMPACT_ATOMS: atom_id res chain seq x y z
N MET A 1 -16.44 -0.69 6.43
CA MET A 1 -15.36 0.14 7.02
C MET A 1 -14.70 -0.71 8.09
N TRP A 2 -13.44 -1.08 7.87
CA TRP A 2 -12.65 -1.85 8.82
C TRP A 2 -11.78 -0.89 9.64
N ILE A 3 -11.62 -1.15 10.93
CA ILE A 3 -10.75 -0.35 11.82
C ILE A 3 -9.81 -1.34 12.51
N ASN A 4 -8.52 -1.24 12.20
CA ASN A 4 -7.49 -2.02 12.89
C ASN A 4 -7.18 -1.33 14.23
N LEU A 5 -7.63 -1.92 15.34
CA LEU A 5 -7.39 -1.40 16.68
C LEU A 5 -6.26 -2.18 17.34
N THR A 6 -5.21 -1.48 17.74
CA THR A 6 -4.16 -2.01 18.61
C THR A 6 -4.74 -2.46 19.96
N ASP A 7 -4.02 -3.33 20.67
CA ASP A 7 -4.43 -3.76 22.02
C ASP A 7 -4.62 -2.58 22.99
N GLN A 8 -3.79 -1.54 22.85
CA GLN A 8 -3.92 -0.31 23.63
C GLN A 8 -5.23 0.43 23.31
N GLU A 9 -5.58 0.58 22.04
CA GLU A 9 -6.82 1.24 21.62
C GLU A 9 -8.06 0.42 22.01
N ARG A 10 -8.00 -0.91 21.89
CA ARG A 10 -9.04 -1.83 22.41
C ARG A 10 -9.21 -1.66 23.91
N GLY A 11 -8.10 -1.50 24.65
CA GLY A 11 -8.10 -1.21 26.07
C GLY A 11 -8.81 0.11 26.40
N LEU A 12 -8.50 1.19 25.67
CA LEU A 12 -9.16 2.49 25.84
C LEU A 12 -10.66 2.42 25.58
N ILE A 13 -11.07 1.76 24.49
CA ILE A 13 -12.48 1.56 24.16
C ILE A 13 -13.17 0.74 25.25
N SER A 14 -12.54 -0.33 25.72
CA SER A 14 -13.07 -1.16 26.81
C SER A 14 -13.29 -0.37 28.09
N VAL A 15 -12.35 0.51 28.47
CA VAL A 15 -12.50 1.38 29.65
C VAL A 15 -13.69 2.33 29.48
N CYS A 16 -13.80 2.98 28.33
CA CYS A 16 -14.91 3.89 28.03
C CYS A 16 -16.26 3.17 28.04
N LEU A 17 -16.35 1.98 27.43
CA LEU A 17 -17.58 1.19 27.38
C LEU A 17 -17.97 0.63 28.76
N ASN A 18 -17.00 0.27 29.61
CA ASN A 18 -17.29 -0.23 30.96
C ASN A 18 -17.86 0.85 31.89
N ALA A 19 -17.58 2.13 31.61
CA ALA A 19 -18.19 3.24 32.33
C ALA A 19 -19.70 3.39 32.01
N LEU A 20 -20.17 2.80 30.91
CA LEU A 20 -21.57 2.81 30.52
C LEU A 20 -22.30 1.64 31.18
N THR A 21 -23.47 1.90 31.76
CA THR A 21 -24.29 0.88 32.43
C THR A 21 -25.30 0.20 31.50
N VAL A 22 -25.34 0.61 30.23
CA VAL A 22 -26.31 0.13 29.24
C VAL A 22 -25.96 -1.29 28.78
N PRO A 23 -26.95 -2.20 28.66
CA PRO A 23 -26.73 -3.59 28.23
C PRO A 23 -25.94 -3.73 26.92
N GLU A 24 -26.14 -2.80 25.99
CA GLU A 24 -25.48 -2.76 24.69
C GLU A 24 -23.97 -2.58 24.81
N ALA A 25 -23.49 -1.81 25.80
CA ALA A 25 -22.07 -1.61 26.05
C ALA A 25 -21.40 -2.90 26.54
N LYS A 26 -22.08 -3.67 27.39
CA LYS A 26 -21.60 -4.99 27.84
C LYS A 26 -21.51 -5.98 26.69
N ALA A 27 -22.50 -6.00 25.79
CA ALA A 27 -22.48 -6.84 24.61
C ALA A 27 -21.33 -6.47 23.65
N LEU A 28 -21.06 -5.18 23.49
CA LEU A 28 -19.94 -4.69 22.67
C LEU A 28 -18.58 -5.07 23.26
N ILE A 29 -18.41 -4.97 24.58
CA ILE A 29 -17.17 -5.40 25.27
C ILE A 29 -16.92 -6.89 25.09
N ALA A 30 -17.96 -7.72 25.19
CA ALA A 30 -17.84 -9.16 24.98
C ALA A 30 -17.35 -9.48 23.55
N ARG A 31 -17.88 -8.80 22.54
CA ARG A 31 -17.44 -8.93 21.14
C ARG A 31 -16.03 -8.40 20.90
N LEU A 32 -15.65 -7.29 21.54
CA LEU A 32 -14.33 -6.69 21.37
C LEU A 32 -13.21 -7.57 21.94
N ASN A 33 -13.53 -8.30 23.00
CA ASN A 33 -12.61 -9.22 23.69
C ASN A 33 -12.74 -10.67 23.21
N GLU A 34 -13.52 -10.93 22.17
CA GLU A 34 -13.60 -12.26 21.60
C GLU A 34 -12.22 -12.62 21.03
N PRO A 35 -11.54 -13.65 21.58
CA PRO A 35 -10.24 -14.03 21.07
C PRO A 35 -10.40 -14.59 19.65
N ALA A 36 -9.40 -14.34 18.80
CA ALA A 36 -9.32 -15.03 17.52
C ALA A 36 -9.30 -16.55 17.75
N ASP A 37 -9.91 -17.31 16.82
CA ASP A 37 -9.89 -18.76 16.93
C ASP A 37 -8.44 -19.24 16.73
N PRO A 38 -7.91 -20.11 17.60
CA PRO A 38 -6.52 -20.56 17.51
C PRO A 38 -6.20 -21.31 16.20
N THR A 39 -7.22 -21.77 15.47
CA THR A 39 -7.07 -22.43 14.17
C THR A 39 -7.11 -21.48 12.97
N ASP A 40 -7.41 -20.19 13.19
CA ASP A 40 -7.43 -19.20 12.11
C ASP A 40 -6.05 -19.07 11.43
N GLY A 41 -4.97 -19.23 12.21
CA GLY A 41 -3.60 -19.24 11.69
C GLY A 41 -3.36 -20.29 10.60
N THR A 42 -3.99 -21.46 10.69
CA THR A 42 -3.84 -22.51 9.67
C THR A 42 -4.45 -22.11 8.32
N PHE A 43 -5.58 -21.40 8.33
CA PHE A 43 -6.17 -20.89 7.09
C PHE A 43 -5.32 -19.78 6.49
N VAL A 44 -4.76 -18.90 7.34
CA VAL A 44 -3.88 -17.81 6.91
C VAL A 44 -2.60 -18.37 6.28
N GLU A 45 -1.90 -19.29 6.94
CA GLU A 45 -0.69 -19.93 6.40
C GLU A 45 -0.96 -20.58 5.05
N ARG A 46 -2.07 -21.31 4.93
CA ARG A 46 -2.44 -21.95 3.67
C ARG A 46 -2.75 -20.94 2.57
N ALA A 47 -3.44 -19.85 2.91
CA ALA A 47 -3.72 -18.78 1.96
C ALA A 47 -2.44 -18.06 1.50
N ARG A 48 -1.44 -17.89 2.37
CA ARG A 48 -0.13 -17.33 1.97
C ARG A 48 0.58 -18.22 0.97
N GLU A 49 0.60 -19.53 1.23
CA GLU A 49 1.17 -20.51 0.29
C GLU A 49 0.48 -20.49 -1.07
N ASP A 50 -0.86 -20.53 -1.07
CA ASP A 50 -1.63 -20.71 -2.30
C ASP A 50 -1.78 -19.42 -3.11
N TYR A 51 -1.86 -18.26 -2.45
CA TYR A 51 -2.18 -16.98 -3.09
C TYR A 51 -1.06 -15.96 -3.03
N GLU A 52 -0.45 -15.71 -1.86
CA GLU A 52 0.59 -14.66 -1.76
C GLU A 52 1.85 -15.06 -2.53
N PHE A 53 2.40 -16.25 -2.27
CA PHE A 53 3.57 -16.75 -3.00
C PHE A 53 3.24 -17.30 -4.39
N GLY A 54 1.97 -17.68 -4.63
CA GLY A 54 1.51 -18.31 -5.85
C GLY A 54 1.02 -17.34 -6.95
N SER A 55 0.87 -16.04 -6.65
CA SER A 55 0.24 -15.05 -7.54
C SER A 55 1.21 -14.11 -8.26
N ASP A 56 2.49 -14.47 -8.38
CA ASP A 56 3.53 -13.58 -8.94
C ASP A 56 3.62 -12.20 -8.25
N GLY A 57 3.11 -12.10 -7.01
CA GLY A 57 3.10 -10.86 -6.21
C GLY A 57 1.83 -10.02 -6.33
N ASP A 58 0.80 -10.49 -7.03
CA ASP A 58 -0.45 -9.76 -7.22
C ASP A 58 -1.38 -9.83 -5.99
N VAL A 59 -1.16 -10.77 -5.08
CA VAL A 59 -1.94 -10.92 -3.85
C VAL A 59 -1.04 -10.79 -2.64
N ASP A 60 -1.50 -10.02 -1.65
CA ASP A 60 -0.82 -9.82 -0.37
C ASP A 60 -1.77 -10.13 0.80
N ILE A 61 -1.27 -10.77 1.86
CA ILE A 61 -2.03 -11.12 3.05
C ILE A 61 -1.44 -10.39 4.25
N ASP A 62 -2.22 -9.46 4.81
CA ASP A 62 -1.88 -8.66 5.99
C ASP A 62 -1.32 -9.54 7.14
N ASP A 63 -0.49 -8.96 7.99
CA ASP A 63 0.00 -9.57 9.23
C ASP A 63 -1.12 -9.93 10.19
N THR A 64 -2.25 -9.22 10.10
CA THR A 64 -3.44 -9.40 10.94
C THR A 64 -4.71 -9.60 10.11
N PRO A 65 -4.79 -10.65 9.28
CA PRO A 65 -5.88 -10.82 8.32
C PRO A 65 -7.14 -11.29 9.03
N VAL A 66 -8.29 -10.91 8.48
CA VAL A 66 -9.59 -11.36 8.99
C VAL A 66 -9.91 -12.72 8.43
N VAL A 67 -10.32 -13.64 9.29
CA VAL A 67 -10.78 -14.97 8.90
C VAL A 67 -12.29 -15.08 9.14
N SER A 68 -13.05 -15.41 8.10
CA SER A 68 -14.49 -15.65 8.17
C SER A 68 -14.78 -17.12 7.89
N ARG A 69 -15.10 -17.88 8.94
CA ARG A 69 -15.31 -19.33 8.86
C ARG A 69 -16.65 -19.71 8.24
N SER A 70 -16.67 -20.89 7.63
CA SER A 70 -17.84 -21.60 7.13
C SER A 70 -17.75 -23.09 7.52
N GLU A 71 -18.77 -23.88 7.22
CA GLU A 71 -18.77 -25.32 7.53
C GLU A 71 -17.65 -26.11 6.83
N ASN A 72 -17.19 -25.64 5.67
CA ASN A 72 -16.26 -26.37 4.80
C ASN A 72 -14.92 -25.66 4.57
N GLY A 73 -14.63 -24.60 5.32
CA GLY A 73 -13.41 -23.79 5.14
C GLY A 73 -13.57 -22.38 5.67
N ALA A 74 -12.66 -21.49 5.29
CA ALA A 74 -12.72 -20.08 5.69
C ALA A 74 -12.33 -19.15 4.55
N TYR A 75 -12.90 -17.95 4.58
CA TYR A 75 -12.43 -16.82 3.77
C TYR A 75 -11.34 -16.10 4.54
N VAL A 76 -10.20 -15.85 3.91
CA VAL A 76 -9.09 -15.07 4.46
C VAL A 76 -9.04 -13.73 3.73
N MET A 77 -8.98 -12.63 4.49
CA MET A 77 -8.83 -11.29 3.92
C MET A 77 -7.47 -11.17 3.23
N MET A 78 -7.50 -10.65 2.00
CA MET A 78 -6.32 -10.43 1.17
C MET A 78 -6.47 -9.11 0.41
N TRP A 79 -5.33 -8.52 0.07
CA TRP A 79 -5.21 -7.42 -0.87
C TRP A 79 -4.88 -7.96 -2.25
N GLY A 80 -5.56 -7.46 -3.27
CA GLY A 80 -5.21 -7.71 -4.67
C GLY A 80 -4.64 -6.43 -5.28
N TRP A 81 -3.48 -6.52 -5.91
CA TRP A 81 -2.91 -5.47 -6.71
C TRP A 81 -3.68 -5.36 -8.03
N VAL A 82 -3.97 -4.12 -8.45
CA VAL A 82 -4.55 -3.81 -9.75
C VAL A 82 -3.76 -2.64 -10.30
N SER A 83 -3.13 -2.82 -11.46
CA SER A 83 -2.36 -1.76 -12.10
C SER A 83 -3.28 -0.63 -12.61
N ASN A 84 -2.73 0.58 -12.78
CA ASN A 84 -3.44 1.67 -13.43
C ASN A 84 -3.90 1.27 -14.84
N GLU A 85 -3.04 0.58 -15.59
CA GLU A 85 -3.34 0.08 -16.94
C GLU A 85 -4.55 -0.87 -16.93
N ASP A 86 -4.58 -1.85 -16.04
CA ASP A 86 -5.69 -2.80 -15.91
C ASP A 86 -6.98 -2.13 -15.44
N ALA A 87 -6.86 -1.05 -14.65
CA ALA A 87 -7.97 -0.21 -14.23
C ALA A 87 -8.47 0.73 -15.34
N GLY A 88 -7.79 0.78 -16.50
CA GLY A 88 -8.11 1.69 -17.59
C GLY A 88 -7.81 3.15 -17.27
N LEU A 89 -6.87 3.40 -16.35
CA LEU A 89 -6.36 4.71 -16.00
C LEU A 89 -5.09 4.98 -16.81
N ASP A 90 -5.06 6.14 -17.45
CA ASP A 90 -3.82 6.61 -18.07
C ASP A 90 -2.79 6.86 -16.96
N ASP A 91 -1.59 6.32 -17.14
CA ASP A 91 -0.47 6.67 -16.27
C ASP A 91 -0.18 8.16 -16.55
N GLU A 92 -0.70 9.04 -15.71
CA GLU A 92 -0.25 10.42 -15.61
C GLU A 92 1.20 10.38 -15.10
N SER A 93 2.13 9.89 -15.92
CA SER A 93 3.52 10.23 -15.77
C SER A 93 3.54 11.74 -15.85
N GLU A 94 3.65 12.39 -14.69
CA GLU A 94 3.70 13.82 -14.56
C GLU A 94 4.60 14.35 -15.66
N ASP A 95 3.99 15.07 -16.60
CA ASP A 95 4.68 15.71 -17.71
C ASP A 95 5.45 16.86 -17.05
N PHE A 96 6.59 16.52 -16.43
CA PHE A 96 7.50 17.47 -15.80
C PHE A 96 8.06 18.33 -16.93
N SER A 97 7.33 19.39 -17.25
CA SER A 97 7.83 20.45 -18.11
C SER A 97 8.93 21.16 -17.35
N VAL A 98 10.17 21.04 -17.81
CA VAL A 98 11.27 21.83 -17.27
C VAL A 98 11.23 23.18 -17.98
N GLU A 99 11.09 24.27 -17.24
CA GLU A 99 11.22 25.60 -17.83
C GLU A 99 12.72 25.90 -18.01
N ALA A 100 13.15 26.05 -19.27
CA ALA A 100 14.51 26.43 -19.59
C ALA A 100 14.54 27.82 -20.22
N LEU A 101 15.56 28.60 -19.89
CA LEU A 101 15.82 29.89 -20.52
C LEU A 101 16.54 29.65 -21.85
N GLN A 102 15.88 29.97 -22.96
CA GLN A 102 16.50 30.01 -24.28
C GLN A 102 16.27 31.39 -24.88
N ASP A 103 17.35 32.04 -25.31
CA ASP A 103 17.31 33.35 -25.96
C ASP A 103 16.54 34.42 -25.16
N GLY A 104 16.70 34.43 -23.84
CA GLY A 104 16.05 35.40 -22.95
C GLY A 104 14.55 35.18 -22.74
N ARG A 105 14.00 34.02 -23.13
CA ARG A 105 12.59 33.67 -22.91
C ARG A 105 12.47 32.28 -22.28
N TRP A 106 11.65 32.18 -21.23
CA TRP A 106 11.28 30.89 -20.66
C TRP A 106 10.48 30.07 -21.67
N LYS A 107 10.92 28.83 -21.93
CA LYS A 107 10.21 27.85 -22.74
C LYS A 107 10.03 26.57 -21.95
N SER A 108 8.82 26.03 -21.96
CA SER A 108 8.54 24.68 -21.45
C SER A 108 9.16 23.65 -22.39
N ILE A 109 10.07 22.84 -21.87
CA ILE A 109 10.66 21.72 -22.60
C ILE A 109 10.08 20.43 -22.03
N PHE A 110 9.50 19.62 -22.93
CA PHE A 110 9.06 18.26 -22.61
C PHE A 110 10.21 17.31 -22.99
N PRO A 111 10.93 16.72 -22.02
CA PRO A 111 11.95 15.74 -22.34
C PRO A 111 11.28 14.53 -23.01
N LYS A 112 11.67 14.20 -24.25
CA LYS A 112 11.22 12.97 -24.89
C LYS A 112 11.73 11.77 -24.10
N ARG A 113 10.79 10.94 -23.65
CA ARG A 113 10.92 9.56 -23.14
C ARG A 113 12.32 8.94 -23.33
N LEU A 114 13.08 8.80 -22.25
CA LEU A 114 14.18 7.84 -22.15
C LEU A 114 13.61 6.45 -21.84
N SER A 115 12.86 5.85 -22.76
CA SER A 115 12.32 4.49 -22.57
C SER A 115 13.30 3.38 -22.98
N HIS A 116 14.61 3.67 -23.10
CA HIS A 116 15.61 2.72 -23.63
C HIS A 116 16.87 2.60 -22.76
N LEU A 117 16.80 2.88 -21.45
CA LEU A 117 17.88 2.51 -20.54
C LEU A 117 17.41 1.33 -19.68
N ASN A 118 17.98 0.16 -20.01
CA ASN A 118 17.86 -1.07 -19.25
C ASN A 118 18.27 -0.86 -17.78
N SER A 119 17.66 -1.70 -16.95
CA SER A 119 17.68 -1.76 -15.49
C SER A 119 19.04 -2.09 -14.84
N GLU A 120 20.14 -1.49 -15.28
CA GLU A 120 21.44 -1.67 -14.61
C GLU A 120 22.17 -0.34 -14.51
N HIS A 121 22.22 0.20 -13.28
CA HIS A 121 22.98 1.39 -12.86
C HIS A 121 22.40 2.75 -13.29
N ALA A 122 21.46 3.27 -12.50
CA ALA A 122 21.24 4.72 -12.44
C ALA A 122 20.99 5.11 -10.98
N THR A 123 22.06 5.40 -10.24
CA THR A 123 21.93 6.12 -8.97
C THR A 123 21.72 7.59 -9.27
N HIS A 124 20.91 8.25 -8.43
CA HIS A 124 20.46 9.65 -8.44
C HIS A 124 21.55 10.72 -8.73
N ALA A 125 22.83 10.35 -8.78
CA ALA A 125 23.98 11.23 -8.90
C ALA A 125 24.38 11.60 -10.35
N GLU A 126 24.02 10.81 -11.36
CA GLU A 126 24.55 11.01 -12.73
C GLU A 126 23.75 12.03 -13.56
N ALA A 127 22.53 12.36 -13.17
CA ALA A 127 21.71 13.38 -13.84
C ALA A 127 22.23 14.82 -13.61
N TRP A 128 22.98 15.06 -12.54
CA TRP A 128 23.49 16.39 -12.18
C TRP A 128 24.84 16.74 -12.81
N ALA A 129 25.61 15.75 -13.29
CA ALA A 129 26.95 15.98 -13.83
C ALA A 129 26.95 16.65 -15.22
N HIS A 130 25.88 16.52 -16.01
CA HIS A 130 25.82 17.12 -17.34
C HIS A 130 25.39 18.60 -17.36
N ILE A 131 24.95 19.15 -16.22
CA ILE A 131 24.55 20.56 -16.12
C ILE A 131 25.76 21.45 -15.81
N GLN A 132 26.84 20.91 -15.26
CA GLN A 132 27.94 21.71 -14.72
C GLN A 132 29.11 21.97 -15.70
N GLU A 133 29.18 21.28 -16.84
CA GLU A 133 30.24 21.51 -17.84
C GLU A 133 29.98 22.71 -18.78
N HIS A 134 28.80 23.34 -18.71
CA HIS A 134 28.47 24.48 -19.57
C HIS A 134 28.61 25.86 -18.91
N GLU A 135 28.93 25.93 -17.61
CA GLU A 135 29.18 27.20 -16.90
C GLU A 135 30.66 27.63 -16.86
N ASP A 136 31.59 26.79 -17.34
CA ASP A 136 33.04 27.07 -17.28
C ASP A 136 33.66 27.54 -18.61
N ASN A 137 32.85 27.94 -19.61
CA ASN A 137 33.37 28.40 -20.91
C ASN A 137 32.69 29.66 -21.47
N GLU A 138 32.56 30.71 -20.64
CA GLU A 138 32.57 32.12 -21.08
C GLU A 138 33.61 32.94 -20.31
#